data_AF-A0A497TXE0-F1
#
_entry.id   AF-A0A497TXE0-F1
#
_cell.length_a   1.000
_cell.length_b   1.000
_cell.length_c   1.000
_cell.angle_alpha   90.00
_cell.angle_beta   90.00
_cell.angle_gamma   90.00
#
_symmetry.space_group_name_H-M   'P 1'
#
loop_
_entity.id
_entity.type
_entity.pdbx_description
1 polymer ?
#
loop_
_entity_poly.entity_id
_entity_poly.type
_entity_poly.pdbx_seq_one_letter_code
_entity_poly.pdbx_strand_id
1 'polypeptide(L)'
;MTRYKSKPDKSQQKILRHRFDEIFTQKTSYATLNQTLKRIHNNKAELLVVLDRPEIPLHTNGSETDIRDFVKKRKISGGTRSDEGRRCRDTFASLKKTCRKLDISFWHYLTDRLGIGEQTIAPLPDIITERAALATGF
;
A
#
# COMPACT_ATOMS: atom_id res chain seq x y z
N MET A 1 -0.26 18.51 7.59
CA MET A 1 -1.18 17.84 6.65
C MET A 1 -2.39 17.21 7.34
N THR A 2 -2.30 16.68 8.57
CA THR A 2 -3.45 16.07 9.27
C THR A 2 -4.66 17.00 9.42
N ARG A 3 -4.44 18.29 9.74
CA ARG A 3 -5.49 19.32 9.78
C ARG A 3 -6.09 19.68 8.41
N TYR A 4 -5.33 19.49 7.33
CA TYR A 4 -5.85 19.72 5.97
C TYR A 4 -6.82 18.61 5.57
N LYS A 5 -6.52 17.34 5.92
CA LYS A 5 -7.43 16.20 5.61
C LYS A 5 -8.83 16.38 6.19
N SER A 6 -8.94 16.94 7.40
CA SER A 6 -10.23 17.15 8.08
C SER A 6 -11.07 18.27 7.47
N LYS A 7 -10.44 19.25 6.81
CA LYS A 7 -11.13 20.36 6.14
C LYS A 7 -10.29 20.85 4.95
N PRO A 8 -10.35 20.17 3.80
CA PRO A 8 -9.59 20.54 2.62
C PRO A 8 -10.02 21.92 2.14
N ASP A 9 -9.04 22.77 1.85
CA ASP A 9 -9.27 24.14 1.35
C ASP A 9 -8.31 24.45 0.19
N LYS A 10 -8.84 25.02 -0.89
CA LYS A 10 -8.07 25.31 -2.11
C LYS A 10 -6.98 26.36 -1.88
N SER A 11 -7.18 27.30 -0.95
CA SER A 11 -6.14 28.29 -0.61
C SER A 11 -5.00 27.62 0.16
N GLN A 12 -5.31 26.84 1.20
CA GLN A 12 -4.34 26.04 1.95
C GLN A 12 -3.59 25.05 1.06
N GLN A 13 -4.25 24.44 0.07
CA GLN A 13 -3.62 23.58 -0.92
C GLN A 13 -2.48 24.31 -1.67
N LYS A 14 -2.75 25.51 -2.20
CA LYS A 14 -1.75 26.31 -2.91
C LYS A 14 -0.58 26.69 -1.99
N ILE A 15 -0.88 27.10 -0.76
CA ILE A 15 0.14 27.43 0.24
C ILE A 15 1.04 26.22 0.53
N LEU A 16 0.47 25.03 0.71
CA LEU A 16 1.24 23.81 0.97
C LEU A 16 2.13 23.42 -0.21
N ARG A 17 1.63 23.57 -1.45
CA ARG A 17 2.42 23.33 -2.67
C ARG A 17 3.57 24.32 -2.81
N HIS A 18 3.33 25.59 -2.52
CA HIS A 18 4.36 26.63 -2.55
C HIS A 18 5.44 26.40 -1.49
N ARG A 19 5.03 26.16 -0.24
CA ARG A 19 5.96 25.87 0.86
C ARG A 19 6.81 24.64 0.59
N PHE A 20 6.27 23.64 -0.10
CA PHE A 20 7.03 22.48 -0.53
C PHE A 20 8.16 22.89 -1.50
N ASP A 21 7.86 23.71 -2.51
CA ASP A 21 8.90 24.22 -3.41
C ASP A 21 9.95 25.02 -2.64
N GLU A 22 9.51 25.98 -1.82
CA GLU A 22 10.41 26.84 -1.04
C GLU A 22 11.41 26.07 -0.17
N ILE A 23 11.03 24.90 0.37
CA ILE A 23 11.91 24.05 1.18
C ILE A 23 12.83 23.21 0.31
N PHE A 24 12.28 22.54 -0.71
CA PHE A 24 13.02 21.52 -1.46
C PHE A 24 13.80 22.07 -2.66
N THR A 25 13.67 23.35 -2.99
CA THR A 25 14.54 24.05 -3.95
C THR A 25 15.69 24.82 -3.29
N GLN A 26 15.80 24.78 -1.95
CA GLN A 26 16.90 25.44 -1.24
C GLN A 26 18.25 24.83 -1.62
N LYS A 27 19.28 25.67 -1.61
CA LYS A 27 20.67 25.25 -1.78
C LYS A 27 21.41 25.45 -0.48
N THR A 28 22.17 24.44 -0.08
CA THR A 28 23.02 24.43 1.10
C THR A 28 24.48 24.23 0.67
N SER A 29 25.42 24.38 1.59
CA SER A 29 26.84 24.05 1.36
C SER A 29 27.11 22.54 1.30
N TYR A 30 26.14 21.69 1.62
CA TYR A 30 26.30 20.24 1.67
C TYR A 30 25.76 19.56 0.40
N ALA A 31 26.65 18.95 -0.38
CA ALA A 31 26.28 18.29 -1.63
C ALA A 31 25.26 17.14 -1.46
N THR A 32 25.41 16.32 -0.41
CA THR A 32 24.51 15.20 -0.11
C THR A 32 23.11 15.67 0.27
N LEU A 33 23.01 16.77 1.02
CA LEU A 33 21.73 17.38 1.36
C LEU A 33 21.05 17.95 0.11
N ASN A 34 21.79 18.67 -0.74
CA ASN A 34 21.25 19.20 -1.99
C ASN A 34 20.74 18.10 -2.93
N GLN A 35 21.44 16.96 -3.01
CA GLN A 35 20.96 15.79 -3.77
C GLN A 35 19.67 15.21 -3.18
N THR A 36 19.58 15.17 -1.85
CA THR A 36 18.39 14.68 -1.15
C THR A 36 17.19 15.61 -1.39
N LEU A 37 17.38 16.92 -1.24
CA LEU A 37 16.34 17.93 -1.52
C LEU A 37 15.84 17.82 -2.96
N LYS A 38 16.76 17.72 -3.93
CA LYS A 38 16.42 17.52 -5.34
C LYS A 38 15.61 16.25 -5.58
N ARG A 39 15.99 15.12 -4.98
CA ARG A 39 15.27 13.84 -5.12
C ARG A 39 13.84 13.95 -4.55
N ILE A 40 13.69 14.59 -3.39
CA ILE A 40 12.37 14.79 -2.79
C ILE A 40 11.53 15.74 -3.65
N HIS A 41 12.12 16.82 -4.17
CA HIS A 41 11.45 17.76 -5.07
C HIS A 41 10.94 17.09 -6.35
N ASN A 42 11.75 16.22 -6.96
CA ASN A 42 11.35 15.46 -8.14
C ASN A 42 10.11 14.57 -7.89
N ASN A 43 9.90 14.12 -6.65
CA ASN A 43 8.77 13.28 -6.27
C ASN A 43 7.56 14.09 -5.74
N LYS A 44 7.56 15.42 -5.91
CA LYS A 44 6.51 16.33 -5.40
C LYS A 44 5.10 15.87 -5.77
N ALA A 45 4.89 15.47 -7.02
CA ALA A 45 3.57 15.07 -7.50
C ALA A 45 3.02 13.90 -6.68
N GLU A 46 3.83 12.89 -6.41
CA GLU A 46 3.47 11.71 -5.62
C GLU A 46 3.29 12.05 -4.13
N LEU A 47 4.20 12.86 -3.56
CA LEU A 47 4.18 13.22 -2.14
C LEU A 47 3.03 14.15 -1.76
N LEU A 48 2.48 14.90 -2.73
CA LEU A 48 1.39 15.86 -2.52
C LEU A 48 0.03 15.37 -3.04
N VAL A 49 -0.10 14.12 -3.51
CA VAL A 49 -1.40 13.57 -4.00
C VAL A 49 -2.52 13.73 -2.97
N VAL A 50 -2.20 13.64 -1.68
CA VAL A 50 -3.18 13.79 -0.58
C VAL A 50 -3.87 15.16 -0.57
N LEU A 51 -3.27 16.17 -1.22
CA LEU A 51 -3.88 17.47 -1.35
C LEU A 51 -5.05 17.45 -2.34
N ASP A 52 -4.98 16.59 -3.36
CA ASP A 52 -6.02 16.37 -4.37
C ASP A 52 -6.99 15.26 -3.95
N ARG A 53 -6.50 14.29 -3.19
CA ARG A 53 -7.25 13.12 -2.71
C ARG A 53 -7.15 12.97 -1.19
N PRO A 54 -7.91 13.76 -0.40
CA PRO A 54 -7.83 13.74 1.07
C PRO A 54 -8.21 12.40 1.70
N GLU A 55 -8.87 11.50 0.99
CA GLU A 55 -9.19 10.16 1.45
C GLU A 55 -7.93 9.27 1.61
N ILE A 56 -6.86 9.52 0.85
CA ILE A 56 -5.67 8.65 0.91
C ILE A 56 -4.89 8.85 2.21
N PRO A 57 -4.30 7.78 2.79
CA PRO A 57 -3.41 7.90 3.93
C PRO A 57 -2.18 8.78 3.61
N LEU A 58 -1.72 9.55 4.60
CA LEU A 58 -0.50 10.37 4.49
C LEU A 58 0.80 9.56 4.60
N HIS A 59 0.69 8.29 4.98
CA HIS A 59 1.80 7.42 5.26
C HIS A 59 1.69 6.12 4.46
N THR A 60 2.83 5.51 4.19
CA THR A 60 2.96 4.25 3.47
C THR A 60 2.90 3.01 4.37
N ASN A 61 2.58 3.17 5.66
CA ASN A 61 2.57 2.08 6.65
C ASN A 61 1.82 0.82 6.20
N GLY A 62 0.68 0.97 5.52
CA GLY A 62 -0.08 -0.16 4.97
C GLY A 62 0.71 -0.91 3.89
N SER A 63 1.22 -0.18 2.90
CA SER A 63 2.05 -0.73 1.83
C SER A 63 3.34 -1.37 2.36
N GLU A 64 4.00 -0.73 3.35
CA GLU A 64 5.19 -1.26 4.01
C GLU A 64 4.90 -2.55 4.77
N THR A 65 3.76 -2.61 5.45
CA THR A 65 3.31 -3.83 6.15
C THR A 65 3.04 -4.94 5.16
N ASP A 66 2.40 -4.64 4.03
CA ASP A 66 2.15 -5.60 2.97
C ASP A 66 3.47 -6.17 2.40
N ILE A 67 4.51 -5.37 2.15
CA ILE A 67 5.78 -5.91 1.62
C ILE A 67 6.67 -6.59 2.67
N ARG A 68 6.46 -6.32 3.96
CA ARG A 68 7.34 -6.78 5.05
C ARG A 68 7.47 -8.30 5.11
N ASP A 69 6.37 -9.02 4.97
CA ASP A 69 6.36 -10.48 5.03
C ASP A 69 7.19 -11.09 3.87
N PHE A 70 7.10 -10.48 2.69
CA PHE A 70 7.89 -10.88 1.52
C PHE A 70 9.38 -10.65 1.76
N VAL A 71 9.76 -9.46 2.25
CA VAL A 71 11.16 -9.12 2.54
C VAL A 71 11.76 -10.05 3.60
N LYS A 72 11.00 -10.33 4.68
CA LYS A 72 11.40 -11.28 5.71
C LYS A 72 11.60 -12.69 5.15
N LYS A 73 10.63 -13.20 4.37
CA LYS A 73 10.74 -14.54 3.79
C LYS A 73 11.92 -14.63 2.83
N ARG A 74 12.16 -13.62 1.99
CA ARG A 74 13.32 -13.56 1.09
C ARG A 74 14.63 -13.58 1.87
N LYS A 75 14.74 -12.79 2.94
CA LYS A 75 15.93 -12.75 3.80
C LYS A 75 16.26 -14.12 4.40
N ILE A 76 15.24 -14.87 4.82
CA ILE A 76 15.42 -16.19 5.45
C ILE A 76 15.68 -17.29 4.41
N SER A 77 14.98 -17.27 3.27
CA SER A 77 15.02 -18.37 2.28
C SER A 77 16.03 -18.19 1.15
N GLY A 78 16.66 -17.02 1.03
CA GLY A 78 17.53 -16.70 -0.10
C GLY A 78 16.77 -16.44 -1.41
N GLY A 79 15.44 -16.38 -1.39
CA GLY A 79 14.61 -16.18 -2.58
C GLY A 79 14.17 -17.49 -3.24
N THR A 80 13.79 -17.40 -4.51
CA THR A 80 13.26 -18.53 -5.31
C THR A 80 14.30 -18.94 -6.35
N ARG A 81 14.49 -20.25 -6.54
CA ARG A 81 15.49 -20.81 -7.47
C ARG A 81 14.95 -21.13 -8.88
N SER A 82 13.64 -21.06 -9.06
CA SER A 82 12.96 -21.25 -10.35
C SER A 82 11.76 -20.32 -10.47
N ASP A 83 11.26 -20.16 -11.69
CA ASP A 83 10.08 -19.35 -11.96
C ASP A 83 8.80 -20.06 -11.47
N GLU A 84 8.76 -21.38 -11.51
CA GLU A 84 7.69 -22.19 -10.90
C GLU A 84 7.61 -21.92 -9.40
N GLY A 85 8.75 -21.93 -8.71
CA GLY A 85 8.82 -21.65 -7.28
C GLY A 85 8.43 -20.21 -6.96
N ARG A 86 8.78 -19.26 -7.84
CA ARG A 86 8.36 -17.85 -7.75
C ARG A 86 6.85 -17.72 -7.88
N ARG A 87 6.26 -18.30 -8.93
CA ARG A 87 4.81 -18.31 -9.17
C ARG A 87 4.06 -18.92 -7.99
N CYS A 88 4.48 -20.10 -7.53
CA CYS A 88 3.88 -20.76 -6.37
C CYS A 88 3.90 -19.87 -5.12
N ARG A 89 5.06 -19.32 -4.76
CA ARG A 89 5.19 -18.41 -3.61
C ARG A 89 4.28 -17.20 -3.75
N ASP A 90 4.29 -16.54 -4.90
CA ASP A 90 3.57 -15.29 -5.12
C ASP A 90 2.05 -15.51 -5.09
N THR A 91 1.57 -16.64 -5.65
CA THR A 91 0.16 -17.07 -5.56
C THR A 91 -0.26 -17.36 -4.12
N PHE A 92 0.49 -18.17 -3.37
CA PHE A 92 0.08 -18.47 -1.99
C PHE A 92 0.21 -17.25 -1.07
N ALA A 93 1.19 -16.38 -1.31
CA ALA A 93 1.34 -15.13 -0.56
C ALA A 93 0.17 -14.17 -0.85
N SER A 94 -0.29 -14.07 -2.10
CA SER A 94 -1.44 -13.24 -2.45
C SER A 94 -2.72 -13.79 -1.82
N LEU A 95 -2.99 -15.10 -1.96
CA LEU A 95 -4.16 -15.76 -1.34
C LEU A 95 -4.20 -15.56 0.18
N LYS A 96 -3.09 -15.80 0.88
CA LYS A 96 -3.00 -15.61 2.33
C LYS A 96 -3.32 -14.17 2.75
N LYS A 97 -2.79 -13.19 2.02
CA LYS A 97 -3.05 -11.77 2.30
C LYS A 97 -4.49 -11.39 2.04
N THR A 98 -5.07 -11.86 0.94
CA THR A 98 -6.48 -11.62 0.61
C THR A 98 -7.38 -12.19 1.69
N CYS A 99 -7.16 -13.43 2.13
CA CYS A 99 -7.90 -14.03 3.24
C CYS A 99 -7.80 -13.16 4.50
N ARG A 100 -6.59 -12.72 4.87
CA ARG A 100 -6.39 -11.86 6.04
C ARG A 100 -7.09 -10.50 5.91
N LYS A 101 -7.11 -9.87 4.74
CA LYS A 101 -7.84 -8.62 4.49
C LYS A 101 -9.35 -8.80 4.56
N LEU A 102 -9.84 -10.00 4.26
CA LEU A 102 -11.25 -10.36 4.35
C LEU A 102 -11.65 -10.94 5.72
N ASP A 103 -10.72 -11.01 6.67
CA ASP A 103 -10.92 -11.67 7.97
C ASP A 103 -11.32 -13.16 7.86
N ILE A 104 -10.77 -13.82 6.84
CA ILE A 104 -10.94 -15.26 6.58
C ILE A 104 -9.67 -15.99 7.02
N SER A 105 -9.82 -17.08 7.77
CA SER A 105 -8.70 -17.97 8.08
C SER A 105 -8.15 -18.60 6.80
N PHE A 106 -6.87 -18.34 6.50
CA PHE A 106 -6.22 -18.91 5.31
C PHE A 106 -6.20 -20.45 5.34
N TRP A 107 -6.11 -21.06 6.53
CA TRP A 107 -6.16 -22.52 6.65
C TRP A 107 -7.54 -23.06 6.31
N HIS A 108 -8.60 -22.41 6.82
CA HIS A 108 -9.98 -22.77 6.50
C HIS A 108 -10.28 -22.60 5.00
N TYR A 109 -9.78 -21.52 4.40
CA TYR A 109 -9.82 -21.31 2.95
C TYR A 109 -9.13 -22.43 2.17
N LEU A 110 -7.95 -22.86 2.62
CA LEU A 110 -7.21 -23.91 1.93
C LEU A 110 -7.93 -25.27 2.02
N THR A 111 -8.45 -25.63 3.19
CA THR A 111 -9.19 -26.89 3.37
C THR A 111 -10.48 -26.90 2.56
N ASP A 112 -11.21 -25.77 2.53
CA ASP A 112 -12.40 -25.58 1.71
C ASP A 112 -12.07 -25.83 0.22
N ARG A 113 -11.02 -25.18 -0.32
CA ARG A 113 -10.62 -25.34 -1.73
C ARG A 113 -10.09 -26.73 -2.07
N LEU A 114 -9.63 -27.49 -1.09
CA LEU A 114 -9.19 -28.87 -1.26
C LEU A 114 -10.33 -29.88 -1.05
N GLY A 115 -11.55 -29.45 -0.75
CA GLY A 115 -12.68 -30.34 -0.48
C GLY A 115 -12.57 -31.08 0.86
N ILE A 116 -11.80 -30.55 1.80
CA ILE A 116 -11.59 -31.13 3.12
C ILE A 116 -12.55 -30.46 4.10
N GLY A 117 -13.60 -31.18 4.51
CA GLY A 117 -14.63 -30.68 5.44
C GLY A 117 -15.81 -30.03 4.71
N GLU A 118 -16.40 -28.98 5.29
CA GLU A 118 -17.46 -28.20 4.66
C GLU A 118 -16.89 -27.10 3.74
N GLN A 119 -17.53 -26.85 2.60
CA GLN A 119 -17.15 -25.80 1.65
C GLN A 119 -18.08 -24.60 1.78
N THR A 120 -17.84 -23.75 2.77
CA THR A 120 -18.71 -22.60 3.10
C THR A 120 -18.16 -21.27 2.58
N ILE A 121 -16.91 -21.22 2.11
CA ILE A 121 -16.28 -19.97 1.68
C ILE A 121 -16.56 -19.72 0.20
N ALA A 122 -17.36 -18.70 -0.09
CA ALA A 122 -17.57 -18.20 -1.45
C ALA A 122 -16.24 -17.85 -2.16
N PRO A 123 -16.18 -17.85 -3.50
CA PRO A 123 -14.99 -17.42 -4.23
C PRO A 123 -14.49 -16.05 -3.74
N LEU A 124 -13.18 -15.92 -3.50
CA LEU A 124 -12.61 -14.66 -3.01
C LEU A 124 -12.95 -13.45 -3.91
N PRO A 125 -12.98 -13.58 -5.26
CA PRO A 125 -13.40 -12.48 -6.13
C PRO A 125 -14.81 -11.95 -5.81
N ASP A 126 -15.75 -12.85 -5.52
CA ASP A 126 -17.14 -12.49 -5.27
C ASP A 126 -17.26 -11.72 -3.95
N ILE A 127 -16.59 -12.22 -2.91
CA ILE A 127 -16.53 -11.56 -1.59
C ILE A 127 -15.89 -10.15 -1.71
N ILE A 128 -14.85 -10.03 -2.55
CA ILE A 128 -14.19 -8.72 -2.79
C ILE A 128 -15.16 -7.74 -3.45
N THR A 129 -15.86 -8.18 -4.50
CA THR A 129 -16.84 -7.35 -5.22
C THR A 129 -17.97 -6.91 -4.31
N GLU A 130 -18.52 -7.83 -3.51
CA GLU A 130 -19.58 -7.55 -2.55
C GLU A 130 -19.15 -6.49 -1.51
N ARG A 131 -17.97 -6.67 -0.89
CA ARG A 131 -17.47 -5.70 0.10
C ARG A 131 -17.12 -4.34 -0.51
N ALA A 132 -16.62 -4.32 -1.74
CA ALA A 132 -16.33 -3.08 -2.44
C ALA A 132 -17.63 -2.29 -2.75
N ALA A 133 -18.70 -2.99 -3.15
CA ALA A 133 -20.01 -2.38 -3.35
C ALA A 133 -20.55 -1.79 -2.03
N LEU A 134 -20.44 -2.51 -0.92
CA LEU A 134 -20.86 -2.01 0.40
C LEU A 134 -20.04 -0.80 0.87
N ALA A 135 -18.75 -0.74 0.57
CA ALA A 135 -17.89 0.37 0.96
C ALA A 135 -18.12 1.66 0.15
N THR A 136 -18.76 1.59 -1.01
CA THR A 136 -19.01 2.73 -1.91
C THR A 136 -20.40 3.35 -1.73
N GLY A 137 -21.26 2.79 -0.88
CA GLY A 137 -22.61 3.27 -0.59
C GLY A 137 -22.72 4.39 0.45
N PHE A 138 -21.74 5.29 0.55
CA PHE A 138 -21.77 6.48 1.42
C PHE A 138 -21.89 7.78 0.64
#